data_AF-W4HCV4-F1
#
_entry.id   AF-W4HCV4-F1
#
_cell.length_a   1.000
_cell.length_b   1.000
_cell.length_c   1.000
_cell.angle_alpha   90.00
_cell.angle_beta   90.00
_cell.angle_gamma   90.00
#
_symmetry.space_group_name_H-M   'P 1'
#
loop_
_entity.id
_entity.type
_entity.pdbx_description
1 polymer ?
#
loop_
_entity_poly.entity_id
_entity_poly.type
_entity_poly.pdbx_seq_one_letter_code
_entity_poly.pdbx_strand_id
1 'polypeptide(L)'
;MRVVTSTSALVLLACTILSAAQDLDAKARDIVERMSVDQLLGQMTQITIDFVLATQDGGKVVNVGKVHELANQGIGSYLNTPFVAALGDNYGWNVHEWRHAIGQLQDVHIRTTGTPIIYGLDSLHGANYVKGAVLFPHQINVGATFDPELARRMGHYAGRDTKAAGISWIFGPTLEPVRHKGWPRIMETFGEDPTVVADMGKAAIDGIQSQGVAACFKHFIGYSASNSGKDRDPVSLSNHELLNLFMPPFKAAIDAGVMSGMDSFVSLDGIPMAANRKNSIQFLRDDLKFDGVLVSDWEEIYMLEFYHNYAANREDAIYKAMTDSSLDMSMVPHDTSFIGHMKDLYYAGKIPLDRIKTSVTRLVKMKLKLNLFDVPMPGADVVNQVGDWSSRAAAWDIAKESLVLVKNVDNVLPLDKSKKFFFTGPSIDDIGLMCGGWTLTWQGQQGSSMFPNHWRTIKGAMTDVVNDQSRTDMEEGLNTMSLN
;
A
#
# COMPACT_ATOMS: atom_id res chain seq x y z
N MET A 1 -44.68 -31.88 3.97
CA MET A 1 -44.17 -30.61 3.42
C MET A 1 -42.67 -30.78 3.25
N ARG A 2 -42.21 -31.15 2.04
CA ARG A 2 -40.79 -31.42 1.76
C ARG A 2 -40.08 -30.09 1.52
N VAL A 3 -39.04 -29.82 2.31
CA VAL A 3 -38.10 -28.73 2.07
C VAL A 3 -37.26 -29.12 0.86
N VAL A 4 -37.45 -28.41 -0.25
CA VAL A 4 -36.57 -28.42 -1.41
C VAL A 4 -36.09 -26.99 -1.59
N THR A 5 -34.86 -26.86 -2.07
CA THR A 5 -34.15 -25.67 -2.59
C THR A 5 -33.27 -24.86 -1.63
N SER A 6 -31.96 -24.97 -1.84
CA SER A 6 -30.93 -23.92 -1.65
C SER A 6 -29.66 -24.19 -2.50
N THR A 7 -29.51 -25.37 -3.10
CA THR A 7 -28.32 -25.72 -3.90
C THR A 7 -28.28 -25.09 -5.31
N SER A 8 -29.41 -24.77 -5.93
CA SER A 8 -29.44 -24.29 -7.32
C SER A 8 -28.96 -22.84 -7.50
N ALA A 9 -29.16 -21.98 -6.49
CA ALA A 9 -28.74 -20.57 -6.55
C ALA A 9 -27.22 -20.41 -6.37
N LEU A 10 -26.60 -21.23 -5.50
CA LEU A 10 -25.15 -21.24 -5.32
C LEU A 10 -24.41 -21.75 -6.56
N VAL A 11 -24.95 -22.78 -7.24
CA VAL A 11 -24.34 -23.34 -8.45
C VAL A 11 -24.44 -22.37 -9.63
N LEU A 12 -25.57 -21.68 -9.81
CA LEU A 12 -25.67 -20.65 -10.86
C LEU A 12 -24.71 -19.47 -10.62
N LEU A 13 -24.62 -18.98 -9.37
CA LEU A 13 -23.74 -17.86 -9.04
C LEU A 13 -22.25 -18.24 -9.23
N ALA A 14 -21.86 -19.44 -8.81
CA ALA A 14 -20.51 -19.98 -9.04
C ALA A 14 -20.20 -20.13 -10.54
N CYS A 15 -21.13 -20.66 -11.34
CA CYS A 15 -20.96 -20.77 -12.79
C CYS A 15 -20.84 -19.40 -13.48
N THR A 16 -21.62 -18.39 -13.06
CA THR A 16 -21.54 -17.03 -13.64
C THR A 16 -20.23 -16.33 -13.31
N ILE A 17 -19.73 -16.47 -12.07
CA ILE A 17 -18.44 -15.89 -11.66
C ILE A 17 -17.29 -16.59 -12.39
N LEU A 18 -17.34 -17.92 -12.54
CA LEU A 18 -16.33 -18.67 -13.31
C LEU A 18 -16.33 -18.26 -14.79
N SER A 19 -17.51 -18.08 -15.39
CA SER A 19 -17.64 -17.64 -16.78
C SER A 19 -17.12 -16.22 -17.01
N ALA A 20 -17.38 -15.28 -16.09
CA ALA A 20 -16.88 -13.91 -16.18
C ALA A 20 -15.35 -13.84 -15.94
N ALA A 21 -14.81 -14.67 -15.04
CA ALA A 21 -13.37 -14.79 -14.84
C ALA A 21 -12.66 -15.38 -16.07
N GLN A 22 -13.22 -16.43 -16.67
CA GLN A 22 -12.72 -17.03 -17.91
C GLN A 22 -12.74 -16.03 -19.09
N ASP A 23 -13.73 -15.14 -19.13
CA ASP A 23 -13.81 -14.05 -20.11
C ASP A 23 -12.66 -13.03 -19.95
N LEU A 24 -12.36 -12.60 -18.71
CA LEU A 24 -11.24 -11.67 -18.47
C LEU A 24 -9.87 -12.27 -18.79
N ASP A 25 -9.66 -13.55 -18.49
CA ASP A 25 -8.42 -14.24 -18.83
C ASP A 25 -8.21 -14.34 -20.35
N ALA A 26 -9.28 -14.65 -21.09
CA ALA A 26 -9.22 -14.69 -22.55
C ALA A 26 -8.96 -13.31 -23.15
N LYS A 27 -9.65 -12.27 -22.66
CA LYS A 27 -9.45 -10.88 -23.07
C LYS A 27 -8.02 -10.39 -22.79
N ALA A 28 -7.50 -10.68 -21.61
CA ALA A 28 -6.13 -10.30 -21.26
C ALA A 28 -5.12 -10.97 -22.19
N ARG A 29 -5.27 -12.27 -22.46
CA ARG A 29 -4.41 -12.98 -23.42
C ARG A 29 -4.51 -12.41 -24.84
N ASP A 30 -5.71 -12.10 -25.34
CA ASP A 30 -5.87 -11.52 -26.68
C ASP A 30 -5.16 -10.16 -26.82
N ILE A 31 -5.21 -9.32 -25.78
CA ILE A 31 -4.46 -8.06 -25.73
C ILE A 31 -2.94 -8.34 -25.73
N VAL A 32 -2.47 -9.25 -24.88
CA VAL A 32 -1.05 -9.60 -24.72
C VAL A 32 -0.46 -10.22 -25.99
N GLU A 33 -1.22 -11.04 -26.72
CA GLU A 33 -0.77 -11.65 -27.98
C GLU A 33 -0.52 -10.63 -29.09
N ARG A 34 -1.12 -9.44 -29.00
CA ARG A 34 -0.94 -8.35 -29.96
C ARG A 34 0.19 -7.40 -29.57
N MET A 35 0.76 -7.54 -28.37
CA MET A 35 1.86 -6.70 -27.90
C MET A 35 3.20 -7.17 -28.47
N SER A 36 4.04 -6.21 -28.87
CA SER A 36 5.45 -6.47 -29.15
C SER A 36 6.21 -6.82 -27.87
N VAL A 37 7.38 -7.46 -27.99
CA VAL A 37 8.25 -7.73 -26.83
C VAL A 37 8.57 -6.45 -26.08
N ASP A 38 8.86 -5.35 -26.78
CA ASP A 38 9.15 -4.06 -26.15
C ASP A 38 7.97 -3.54 -25.33
N GLN A 39 6.74 -3.68 -25.83
CA GLN A 39 5.53 -3.35 -25.08
C GLN A 39 5.36 -4.23 -23.85
N LEU A 40 5.60 -5.54 -23.97
CA LEU A 40 5.51 -6.48 -22.85
C LEU A 40 6.50 -6.11 -21.72
N LEU A 41 7.76 -5.81 -22.07
CA LEU A 41 8.79 -5.43 -21.10
C LEU A 41 8.47 -4.08 -20.43
N GLY A 42 7.95 -3.13 -21.20
CA GLY A 42 7.42 -1.87 -20.67
C GLY A 42 6.30 -2.10 -19.66
N GLN A 43 5.37 -3.01 -19.93
CA GLN A 43 4.27 -3.33 -18.99
C GLN A 43 4.77 -3.89 -17.65
N MET A 44 5.88 -4.63 -17.65
CA MET A 44 6.52 -5.16 -16.45
C MET A 44 7.35 -4.12 -15.66
N THR A 45 7.40 -2.87 -16.12
CA THR A 45 8.24 -1.82 -15.54
C THR A 45 7.39 -0.76 -14.84
N GLN A 46 7.73 -0.46 -13.59
CA GLN A 46 7.08 0.58 -12.79
C GLN A 46 8.09 1.66 -12.38
N ILE A 47 7.70 2.92 -12.55
CA ILE A 47 8.55 4.11 -12.39
C ILE A 47 7.97 5.06 -11.34
N THR A 48 8.80 5.67 -10.51
CA THR A 48 8.32 6.68 -9.54
C THR A 48 7.90 7.96 -10.26
N ILE A 49 6.84 8.60 -9.79
CA ILE A 49 6.35 9.85 -10.36
C ILE A 49 7.43 10.93 -10.39
N ASP A 50 8.29 11.01 -9.38
CA ASP A 50 9.38 11.99 -9.32
C ASP A 50 10.29 11.96 -10.55
N PHE A 51 10.41 10.81 -11.23
CA PHE A 51 11.22 10.68 -12.44
C PHE A 51 10.65 11.43 -13.65
N VAL A 52 9.37 11.83 -13.60
CA VAL A 52 8.67 12.58 -14.64
C VAL A 52 8.16 13.94 -14.16
N LEU A 53 8.62 14.42 -13.01
CA LEU A 53 8.27 15.76 -12.52
C LEU A 53 9.39 16.77 -12.78
N ALA A 54 8.97 18.02 -12.95
CA ALA A 54 9.82 19.19 -12.86
C ALA A 54 9.36 20.07 -11.69
N THR A 55 10.28 20.88 -11.15
CA THR A 55 9.92 21.95 -10.23
C THR A 55 9.69 23.23 -11.03
N GLN A 56 8.49 23.81 -10.90
CA GLN A 56 8.12 25.06 -11.56
C GLN A 56 7.32 25.92 -10.57
N ASP A 57 7.68 27.20 -10.45
CA ASP A 57 7.01 28.18 -9.58
C ASP A 57 6.81 27.71 -8.12
N GLY A 58 7.81 26.98 -7.59
CA GLY A 58 7.77 26.42 -6.23
C GLY A 58 6.88 25.18 -6.07
N GLY A 59 6.28 24.66 -7.15
CA GLY A 59 5.49 23.44 -7.16
C GLY A 59 6.06 22.33 -8.04
N LYS A 60 5.43 21.15 -7.95
CA LYS A 60 5.70 20.00 -8.81
C LYS A 60 4.73 19.99 -9.97
N VAL A 61 5.24 19.81 -11.19
CA VAL A 61 4.45 19.69 -12.43
C VAL A 61 4.94 18.53 -13.28
N VAL A 62 4.06 17.92 -14.06
CA VAL A 62 4.42 16.81 -14.96
C VAL A 62 5.23 17.32 -16.16
N ASN A 63 6.40 16.74 -16.37
CA ASN A 63 7.19 16.92 -17.58
C ASN A 63 6.65 16.01 -18.68
N VAL A 64 5.73 16.52 -19.51
CA VAL A 64 5.08 15.78 -20.59
C VAL A 64 6.08 15.18 -21.60
N GLY A 65 7.20 15.88 -21.88
CA GLY A 65 8.23 15.34 -22.76
C GLY A 65 8.86 14.07 -22.19
N LYS A 66 9.16 14.06 -20.89
CA LYS A 66 9.67 12.87 -20.20
C LYS A 66 8.65 11.74 -20.16
N VAL A 67 7.37 12.06 -19.93
CA VAL A 67 6.29 11.07 -20.00
C VAL A 67 6.22 10.45 -21.38
N HIS A 68 6.35 11.23 -22.46
CA HIS A 68 6.34 10.72 -23.83
C HIS A 68 7.54 9.78 -24.12
N GLU A 69 8.73 10.08 -23.62
CA GLU A 69 9.90 9.17 -23.68
C GLU A 69 9.62 7.82 -23.02
N LEU A 70 8.93 7.82 -21.88
CA LEU A 70 8.55 6.61 -21.16
C LEU A 70 7.40 5.87 -21.84
N ALA A 71 6.43 6.58 -22.40
CA ALA A 71 5.36 5.98 -23.18
C ALA A 71 5.88 5.27 -24.43
N ASN A 72 6.90 5.81 -25.11
CA ASN A 72 7.57 5.13 -26.22
C ASN A 72 8.26 3.82 -25.80
N GLN A 73 8.59 3.66 -24.52
CA GLN A 73 9.14 2.42 -23.94
C GLN A 73 8.05 1.50 -23.37
N GLY A 74 6.77 1.87 -23.52
CA GLY A 74 5.64 1.05 -23.09
C GLY A 74 5.44 0.95 -21.58
N ILE A 75 6.01 1.88 -20.78
CA ILE A 75 5.95 1.85 -19.31
C ILE A 75 4.52 1.62 -18.82
N GLY A 76 4.32 0.53 -18.07
CA GLY A 76 2.99 0.05 -17.69
C GLY A 76 2.42 0.66 -16.42
N SER A 77 3.27 1.22 -15.56
CA SER A 77 2.84 1.70 -14.25
C SER A 77 3.72 2.84 -13.72
N TYR A 78 3.08 3.71 -12.93
CA TYR A 78 3.74 4.72 -12.12
C TYR A 78 3.39 4.54 -10.65
N LEU A 79 4.22 5.08 -9.75
CA LEU A 79 3.92 5.05 -8.32
C LEU A 79 4.36 6.30 -7.55
N ASN A 80 4.06 6.27 -6.25
CA ASN A 80 4.57 7.12 -5.18
C ASN A 80 3.96 8.53 -5.14
N THR A 81 4.20 9.23 -4.03
CA THR A 81 3.88 10.65 -3.87
C THR A 81 4.93 11.54 -4.56
N PRO A 82 4.54 12.68 -5.17
CA PRO A 82 5.46 13.67 -5.73
C PRO A 82 6.29 14.45 -4.68
N PHE A 83 6.07 14.18 -3.39
CA PHE A 83 6.72 14.89 -2.28
C PHE A 83 7.45 13.92 -1.35
N VAL A 84 8.77 13.78 -1.57
CA VAL A 84 9.67 13.17 -0.57
C VAL A 84 9.90 14.10 0.64
N ALA A 85 9.73 15.40 0.44
CA ALA A 85 9.76 16.46 1.45
C ALA A 85 8.91 17.65 0.97
N ALA A 86 8.53 18.53 1.91
CA ALA A 86 7.83 19.77 1.60
C ALA A 86 8.69 20.74 0.77
N LEU A 87 8.07 21.45 -0.17
CA LEU A 87 8.64 22.54 -0.95
C LEU A 87 7.98 23.86 -0.51
N GLY A 88 8.43 24.40 0.62
CA GLY A 88 7.76 25.55 1.26
C GLY A 88 6.33 25.19 1.68
N ASP A 89 5.36 26.00 1.28
CA ASP A 89 3.93 25.74 1.56
C ASP A 89 3.30 24.66 0.66
N ASN A 90 4.08 24.11 -0.30
CA ASN A 90 3.64 23.02 -1.15
C ASN A 90 4.19 21.67 -0.65
N TYR A 91 3.30 20.87 -0.05
CA TYR A 91 3.68 19.64 0.65
C TYR A 91 2.78 18.45 0.33
N GLY A 92 1.99 18.55 -0.73
CA GLY A 92 1.01 17.53 -1.09
C GLY A 92 0.04 18.08 -2.11
N TRP A 93 -0.32 17.22 -3.07
CA TRP A 93 -1.37 17.52 -4.03
C TRP A 93 -2.74 17.20 -3.43
N ASN A 94 -3.69 18.09 -3.64
CA ASN A 94 -5.10 17.81 -3.43
C ASN A 94 -5.65 16.91 -4.55
N VAL A 95 -6.90 16.46 -4.39
CA VAL A 95 -7.57 15.56 -5.35
C VAL A 95 -7.57 16.08 -6.80
N HIS A 96 -7.69 17.39 -7.03
CA HIS A 96 -7.72 17.96 -8.38
C HIS A 96 -6.34 18.00 -9.02
N GLU A 97 -5.30 18.32 -8.25
CA GLU A 97 -3.91 18.33 -8.70
C GLU A 97 -3.44 16.92 -9.06
N TRP A 98 -3.78 15.93 -8.22
CA TRP A 98 -3.55 14.51 -8.50
C TRP A 98 -4.21 14.06 -9.81
N ARG A 99 -5.51 14.36 -9.99
CA ARG A 99 -6.24 14.03 -11.22
C ARG A 99 -5.66 14.72 -12.44
N HIS A 100 -5.20 15.96 -12.31
CA HIS A 100 -4.56 16.67 -13.42
C HIS A 100 -3.27 15.95 -13.85
N ALA A 101 -2.39 15.61 -12.91
CA ALA A 101 -1.14 14.93 -13.19
C ALA A 101 -1.36 13.52 -13.78
N ILE A 102 -2.26 12.72 -13.20
CA ILE A 102 -2.59 11.38 -13.70
C ILE A 102 -3.27 11.44 -15.07
N GLY A 103 -4.12 12.43 -15.30
CA GLY A 103 -4.72 12.67 -16.61
C GLY A 103 -3.66 12.89 -17.69
N GLN A 104 -2.63 13.70 -17.42
CA GLN A 104 -1.52 13.92 -18.35
C GLN A 104 -0.74 12.63 -18.65
N LEU A 105 -0.50 11.80 -17.63
CA LEU A 105 0.13 10.49 -17.80
C LEU A 105 -0.71 9.57 -18.69
N GLN A 106 -2.00 9.40 -18.36
CA GLN A 106 -2.90 8.53 -19.12
C GLN A 106 -3.05 8.99 -20.57
N ASP A 107 -3.26 10.29 -20.81
CA ASP A 107 -3.45 10.85 -22.14
C ASP A 107 -2.24 10.58 -23.06
N VAL A 108 -1.03 10.75 -22.54
CA VAL A 108 0.19 10.47 -23.32
C VAL A 108 0.29 8.98 -23.62
N HIS A 109 0.15 8.11 -22.62
CA HIS A 109 0.27 6.66 -22.79
C HIS A 109 -0.77 6.06 -23.73
N ILE A 110 -2.02 6.51 -23.63
CA ILE A 110 -3.11 6.06 -24.52
C ILE A 110 -2.85 6.50 -25.96
N ARG A 111 -2.41 7.76 -26.18
CA ARG A 111 -2.11 8.25 -27.53
C ARG A 111 -0.89 7.57 -28.15
N THR A 112 0.11 7.22 -27.35
CA THR A 112 1.35 6.63 -27.82
C THR A 112 1.25 5.11 -28.00
N THR A 113 0.63 4.40 -27.06
CA THR A 113 0.66 2.92 -27.02
C THR A 113 -0.71 2.25 -27.10
N GLY A 114 -1.80 3.01 -26.94
CA GLY A 114 -3.16 2.47 -26.83
C GLY A 114 -3.43 1.68 -25.55
N THR A 115 -2.48 1.64 -24.60
CA THR A 115 -2.60 0.89 -23.34
C THR A 115 -2.61 1.87 -22.16
N PRO A 116 -3.59 1.78 -21.23
CA PRO A 116 -3.62 2.62 -20.05
C PRO A 116 -2.50 2.23 -19.07
N ILE A 117 -1.99 3.20 -18.31
CA ILE A 117 -1.13 2.91 -17.16
C ILE A 117 -1.98 2.52 -15.96
N ILE A 118 -1.36 1.88 -14.98
CA ILE A 118 -1.91 1.75 -13.63
C ILE A 118 -1.04 2.53 -12.66
N TYR A 119 -1.66 3.28 -11.75
CA TYR A 119 -0.96 4.10 -10.76
C TYR A 119 -1.09 3.48 -9.37
N GLY A 120 0.04 3.24 -8.70
CA GLY A 120 0.11 2.68 -7.35
C GLY A 120 0.50 3.71 -6.28
N LEU A 121 -0.12 3.65 -5.10
CA LEU A 121 0.17 4.57 -4.00
C LEU A 121 0.09 3.88 -2.63
N ASP A 122 1.01 4.21 -1.72
CA ASP A 122 0.90 3.86 -0.31
C ASP A 122 -0.21 4.68 0.35
N SER A 123 -1.38 4.06 0.52
CA SER A 123 -2.55 4.58 1.24
C SER A 123 -2.83 3.66 2.45
N LEU A 124 -2.00 3.77 3.49
CA LEU A 124 -1.91 2.78 4.56
C LEU A 124 -2.88 3.01 5.73
N HIS A 125 -3.29 4.25 5.94
CA HIS A 125 -4.18 4.65 7.05
C HIS A 125 -5.11 5.78 6.59
N GLY A 126 -5.82 5.53 5.49
CA GLY A 126 -6.50 6.53 4.67
C GLY A 126 -5.69 6.90 3.44
N ALA A 127 -6.18 7.83 2.62
CA ALA A 127 -5.45 8.36 1.47
C ALA A 127 -4.38 9.37 1.93
N ASN A 128 -3.39 8.90 2.70
CA ASN A 128 -2.45 9.72 3.48
C ASN A 128 -1.53 10.65 2.66
N TYR A 129 -1.44 10.45 1.34
CA TYR A 129 -0.74 11.35 0.40
C TYR A 129 -1.68 12.21 -0.46
N VAL A 130 -2.99 12.17 -0.21
CA VAL A 130 -3.98 13.05 -0.84
C VAL A 130 -4.30 14.17 0.15
N LYS A 131 -3.82 15.38 -0.14
CA LYS A 131 -4.03 16.54 0.72
C LYS A 131 -5.54 16.80 0.90
N GLY A 132 -5.97 16.84 2.16
CA GLY A 132 -7.38 17.04 2.54
C GLY A 132 -8.17 15.77 2.81
N ALA A 133 -7.62 14.58 2.50
CA ALA A 133 -8.22 13.31 2.91
C ALA A 133 -8.14 13.13 4.44
N VAL A 134 -9.03 12.29 4.97
CA VAL A 134 -9.03 11.94 6.40
C VAL A 134 -7.94 10.91 6.67
N LEU A 135 -7.13 11.19 7.70
CA LEU A 135 -6.15 10.25 8.25
C LEU A 135 -6.83 9.39 9.32
N PHE A 136 -6.64 8.09 9.22
CA PHE A 136 -7.13 7.10 10.17
C PHE A 136 -6.00 6.70 11.13
N PRO A 137 -6.32 6.09 12.29
CA PRO A 137 -5.30 5.44 13.10
C PRO A 137 -4.51 4.40 12.28
N HIS A 138 -3.22 4.24 12.56
CA HIS A 138 -2.40 3.23 11.92
C HIS A 138 -2.95 1.81 12.15
N GLN A 139 -2.53 0.85 11.31
CA GLN A 139 -3.09 -0.51 11.32
C GLN A 139 -2.93 -1.20 12.68
N ILE A 140 -1.87 -0.90 13.45
CA ILE A 140 -1.70 -1.44 14.81
C ILE A 140 -2.82 -1.00 15.76
N ASN A 141 -3.30 0.23 15.62
CA ASN A 141 -4.43 0.75 16.37
C ASN A 141 -5.73 0.09 15.93
N VAL A 142 -5.91 -0.12 14.62
CA VAL A 142 -7.07 -0.88 14.11
C VAL A 142 -7.06 -2.30 14.64
N GLY A 143 -5.90 -2.96 14.67
CA GLY A 143 -5.73 -4.28 15.27
C GLY A 143 -6.14 -4.32 16.75
N ALA A 144 -5.81 -3.29 17.52
CA ALA A 144 -6.18 -3.17 18.93
C ALA A 144 -7.69 -3.08 19.19
N THR A 145 -8.51 -2.79 18.17
CA THR A 145 -9.98 -2.80 18.29
C THR A 145 -10.56 -4.21 18.32
N PHE A 146 -9.85 -5.21 17.78
CA PHE A 146 -10.38 -6.55 17.51
C PHE A 146 -11.70 -6.58 16.73
N ASP A 147 -12.03 -5.51 16.00
CA ASP A 147 -13.21 -5.40 15.14
C ASP A 147 -12.84 -5.30 13.63
N PRO A 148 -13.01 -6.40 12.87
CA PRO A 148 -12.79 -6.38 11.42
C PRO A 148 -13.68 -5.40 10.65
N GLU A 149 -14.87 -5.04 11.15
CA GLU A 149 -15.72 -4.07 10.47
C GLU A 149 -15.09 -2.66 10.48
N LEU A 150 -14.37 -2.31 11.54
CA LEU A 150 -13.59 -1.08 11.59
C LEU A 150 -12.44 -1.09 10.58
N ALA A 151 -11.74 -2.22 10.42
CA ALA A 151 -10.74 -2.39 9.37
C ALA A 151 -11.34 -2.27 7.96
N ARG A 152 -12.54 -2.84 7.73
CA ARG A 152 -13.29 -2.71 6.47
C ARG A 152 -13.67 -1.26 6.18
N ARG A 153 -14.15 -0.52 7.18
CA ARG A 153 -14.47 0.91 7.05
C ARG A 153 -13.23 1.74 6.71
N MET A 154 -12.10 1.50 7.38
CA MET A 154 -10.83 2.16 7.05
C MET A 154 -10.43 1.87 5.58
N GLY A 155 -10.47 0.59 5.17
CA GLY A 155 -10.17 0.19 3.80
C GLY A 155 -11.10 0.84 2.77
N HIS A 156 -12.40 0.94 3.06
CA HIS A 156 -13.39 1.61 2.24
C HIS A 156 -13.03 3.08 1.98
N TYR A 157 -12.75 3.85 3.04
CA TYR A 157 -12.43 5.27 2.88
C TYR A 157 -11.06 5.50 2.24
N ALA A 158 -10.06 4.65 2.54
CA ALA A 158 -8.78 4.67 1.84
C ALA A 158 -8.97 4.42 0.34
N GLY A 159 -9.71 3.38 -0.04
CA GLY A 159 -10.05 3.07 -1.43
C GLY A 159 -10.79 4.21 -2.13
N ARG A 160 -11.81 4.78 -1.49
CA ARG A 160 -12.63 5.85 -2.06
C ARG A 160 -11.82 7.12 -2.31
N ASP A 161 -11.08 7.60 -1.31
CA ASP A 161 -10.38 8.88 -1.39
C ASP A 161 -9.13 8.78 -2.29
N THR A 162 -8.46 7.62 -2.35
CA THR A 162 -7.39 7.35 -3.32
C THR A 162 -7.93 7.26 -4.75
N LYS A 163 -9.08 6.61 -4.95
CA LYS A 163 -9.78 6.60 -6.25
C LYS A 163 -10.20 7.99 -6.69
N ALA A 164 -10.67 8.84 -5.77
CA ALA A 164 -11.02 10.22 -6.07
C ALA A 164 -9.85 10.97 -6.72
N ALA A 165 -8.62 10.71 -6.25
CA ALA A 165 -7.38 11.26 -6.81
C ALA A 165 -6.99 10.69 -8.18
N GLY A 166 -7.75 9.72 -8.73
CA GLY A 166 -7.47 9.07 -10.02
C GLY A 166 -6.57 7.83 -9.92
N ILE A 167 -6.29 7.36 -8.70
CA ILE A 167 -5.37 6.25 -8.41
C ILE A 167 -6.19 4.98 -8.17
N SER A 168 -5.81 3.88 -8.82
CA SER A 168 -6.60 2.63 -8.83
C SER A 168 -5.89 1.44 -8.17
N TRP A 169 -4.73 1.66 -7.54
CA TRP A 169 -3.97 0.61 -6.87
C TRP A 169 -3.36 1.12 -5.55
N ILE A 170 -3.68 0.46 -4.44
CA ILE A 170 -3.17 0.76 -3.10
C ILE A 170 -2.17 -0.29 -2.67
N PHE A 171 -0.99 0.15 -2.21
CA PHE A 171 0.05 -0.70 -1.63
C PHE A 171 -0.23 -1.03 -0.16
N GLY A 172 -1.30 -1.78 0.09
CA GLY A 172 -1.65 -2.26 1.43
C GLY A 172 -2.89 -3.16 1.40
N PRO A 173 -3.21 -3.81 2.53
CA PRO A 173 -2.61 -3.65 3.87
C PRO A 173 -1.31 -4.43 4.11
N THR A 174 -0.63 -4.17 5.23
CA THR A 174 0.53 -4.94 5.67
C THR A 174 0.07 -6.13 6.52
N LEU A 175 0.43 -7.34 6.12
CA LEU A 175 -0.07 -8.60 6.69
C LEU A 175 0.99 -9.39 7.45
N GLU A 176 2.05 -8.72 7.89
CA GLU A 176 3.17 -9.33 8.61
C GLU A 176 2.91 -9.34 10.11
N PRO A 177 2.76 -10.51 10.77
CA PRO A 177 2.66 -10.54 12.23
C PRO A 177 3.99 -10.16 12.87
N VAL A 178 3.99 -9.19 13.79
CA VAL A 178 5.21 -8.73 14.44
C VAL A 178 5.82 -9.82 15.33
N ARG A 179 7.14 -10.05 15.21
CA ARG A 179 7.88 -10.90 16.14
C ARG A 179 8.96 -10.18 16.93
N HIS A 180 9.41 -9.02 16.45
CA HIS A 180 10.43 -8.25 17.14
C HIS A 180 10.00 -6.80 17.35
N LYS A 181 9.91 -6.36 18.60
CA LYS A 181 9.44 -5.00 19.00
C LYS A 181 10.37 -3.85 18.57
N GLY A 182 11.61 -4.18 18.19
CA GLY A 182 12.55 -3.24 17.60
C GLY A 182 12.30 -2.92 16.13
N TRP A 183 11.44 -3.67 15.44
CA TRP A 183 11.16 -3.44 14.02
C TRP A 183 10.49 -2.08 13.81
N PRO A 184 11.04 -1.17 12.99
CA PRO A 184 10.55 0.19 12.93
C PRO A 184 9.21 0.34 12.22
N ARG A 185 8.67 -0.72 11.62
CA ARG A 185 7.42 -0.73 10.85
C ARG A 185 6.25 -1.41 11.57
N ILE A 186 6.36 -1.61 12.89
CA ILE A 186 5.32 -2.28 13.70
C ILE A 186 3.96 -1.62 13.59
N MET A 187 3.90 -0.29 13.45
CA MET A 187 2.63 0.44 13.32
C MET A 187 1.87 0.08 12.05
N GLU A 188 2.55 -0.45 11.03
CA GLU A 188 1.98 -0.71 9.71
C GLU A 188 1.14 -1.97 9.65
N THR A 189 1.24 -2.88 10.62
CA THR A 189 0.50 -4.15 10.66
C THR A 189 -0.51 -4.17 11.82
N PHE A 190 -1.41 -5.15 11.83
CA PHE A 190 -2.49 -5.26 12.83
C PHE A 190 -2.08 -5.94 14.15
N GLY A 191 -0.80 -6.29 14.32
CA GLY A 191 -0.28 -6.82 15.59
C GLY A 191 0.64 -8.03 15.44
N GLU A 192 0.77 -8.80 16.51
CA GLU A 192 1.65 -9.98 16.61
C GLU A 192 0.91 -11.31 16.42
N ASP A 193 -0.42 -11.31 16.49
CA ASP A 193 -1.24 -12.51 16.37
C ASP A 193 -1.65 -12.75 14.90
N PRO A 194 -1.33 -13.93 14.32
CA PRO A 194 -1.68 -14.24 12.93
C PRO A 194 -3.19 -14.20 12.65
N THR A 195 -4.04 -14.53 13.62
CA THR A 195 -5.50 -14.54 13.44
C THR A 195 -6.02 -13.12 13.32
N VAL A 196 -5.60 -12.22 14.24
CA VAL A 196 -5.94 -10.80 14.18
C VAL A 196 -5.49 -10.19 12.85
N VAL A 197 -4.25 -10.45 12.44
CA VAL A 197 -3.71 -9.92 11.17
C VAL A 197 -4.48 -10.46 9.96
N ALA A 198 -4.88 -11.74 9.98
CA ALA A 198 -5.68 -12.34 8.92
C ALA A 198 -7.08 -11.73 8.82
N ASP A 199 -7.80 -11.63 9.94
CA ASP A 199 -9.18 -11.14 9.97
C ASP A 199 -9.26 -9.65 9.60
N MET A 200 -8.38 -8.83 10.18
CA MET A 200 -8.29 -7.40 9.90
C MET A 200 -7.82 -7.15 8.46
N GLY A 201 -6.80 -7.88 8.01
CA GLY A 201 -6.25 -7.77 6.68
C GLY A 201 -7.27 -8.10 5.59
N LYS A 202 -8.00 -9.21 5.76
CA LYS A 202 -9.10 -9.60 4.88
C LYS A 202 -10.17 -8.52 4.80
N ALA A 203 -10.57 -7.97 5.95
CA ALA A 203 -11.61 -6.94 5.99
C ALA A 203 -11.16 -5.62 5.35
N ALA A 204 -9.91 -5.19 5.58
CA ALA A 204 -9.35 -4.02 4.92
C ALA A 204 -9.29 -4.19 3.39
N ILE A 205 -8.88 -5.37 2.91
CA ILE A 205 -8.88 -5.71 1.47
C ILE A 205 -10.28 -5.63 0.89
N ASP A 206 -11.29 -6.20 1.54
CA ASP A 206 -12.68 -6.11 1.11
C ASP A 206 -13.15 -4.64 1.03
N GLY A 207 -12.83 -3.84 2.06
CA GLY A 207 -13.09 -2.41 2.07
C GLY A 207 -12.49 -1.69 0.86
N ILE A 208 -11.20 -1.88 0.59
CA ILE A 208 -10.49 -1.26 -0.54
C ILE A 208 -11.10 -1.69 -1.88
N GLN A 209 -11.24 -3.00 -2.09
CA GLN A 209 -11.68 -3.54 -3.39
C GLN A 209 -13.15 -3.27 -3.67
N SER A 210 -13.99 -3.08 -2.64
CA SER A 210 -15.38 -2.63 -2.81
C SER A 210 -15.52 -1.30 -3.54
N GLN A 211 -14.45 -0.48 -3.55
CA GLN A 211 -14.42 0.81 -4.25
C GLN A 211 -13.95 0.69 -5.70
N GLY A 212 -13.59 -0.50 -6.17
CA GLY A 212 -13.00 -0.71 -7.49
C GLY A 212 -11.54 -0.25 -7.56
N VAL A 213 -10.79 -0.44 -6.47
CA VAL A 213 -9.36 -0.17 -6.34
C VAL A 213 -8.66 -1.49 -6.00
N ALA A 214 -7.51 -1.77 -6.61
CA ALA A 214 -6.74 -2.96 -6.29
C ALA A 214 -6.07 -2.82 -4.92
N ALA A 215 -6.27 -3.79 -4.03
CA ALA A 215 -5.49 -3.92 -2.80
C ALA A 215 -4.23 -4.76 -3.07
N CYS A 216 -3.19 -4.53 -2.26
CA CYS A 216 -1.89 -5.19 -2.38
C CYS A 216 -1.45 -5.68 -1.01
N PHE A 217 -1.55 -6.98 -0.72
CA PHE A 217 -0.96 -7.49 0.53
C PHE A 217 0.55 -7.23 0.51
N LYS A 218 1.12 -6.91 1.67
CA LYS A 218 2.57 -6.76 1.79
C LYS A 218 3.10 -7.08 3.19
N HIS A 219 4.37 -7.39 3.37
CA HIS A 219 5.31 -7.77 2.31
C HIS A 219 5.37 -9.29 2.36
N PHE A 220 5.30 -9.98 1.24
CA PHE A 220 5.32 -11.45 1.24
C PHE A 220 6.79 -11.90 1.18
N ILE A 221 7.39 -12.54 2.17
CA ILE A 221 6.87 -12.88 3.49
C ILE A 221 8.01 -12.96 4.53
N GLY A 222 7.70 -12.70 5.81
CA GLY A 222 8.60 -12.89 6.94
C GLY A 222 9.41 -11.64 7.33
N TYR A 223 9.12 -10.49 6.73
CA TYR A 223 9.84 -9.24 6.88
C TYR A 223 9.96 -8.77 8.35
N SER A 224 8.88 -8.90 9.12
CA SER A 224 8.81 -8.46 10.52
C SER A 224 9.57 -9.38 11.50
N ALA A 225 10.18 -10.46 10.99
CA ALA A 225 10.78 -11.53 11.79
C ALA A 225 12.31 -11.42 11.92
N SER A 226 12.89 -10.28 11.57
CA SER A 226 14.32 -10.03 11.77
C SER A 226 14.72 -10.25 13.23
N ASN A 227 15.72 -11.11 13.46
CA ASN A 227 16.23 -11.42 14.79
C ASN A 227 16.87 -10.20 15.48
N SER A 228 17.36 -9.23 14.71
CA SER A 228 17.95 -8.00 15.25
C SER A 228 16.90 -6.92 15.52
N GLY A 229 15.70 -7.06 14.97
CA GLY A 229 14.70 -6.00 14.89
C GLY A 229 15.03 -4.88 13.92
N LYS A 230 16.17 -4.91 13.22
CA LYS A 230 16.48 -3.87 12.24
C LYS A 230 15.71 -4.14 10.95
N ASP A 231 15.33 -3.06 10.27
CA ASP A 231 14.65 -3.16 9.00
C ASP A 231 15.54 -3.79 7.93
N ARG A 232 14.97 -4.70 7.14
CA ARG A 232 15.59 -5.42 6.01
C ARG A 232 16.75 -6.36 6.38
N ASP A 233 17.05 -6.52 7.66
CA ASP A 233 18.03 -7.50 8.12
C ASP A 233 17.57 -8.93 7.76
N PRO A 234 18.52 -9.87 7.56
CA PRO A 234 18.21 -11.26 7.26
C PRO A 234 17.29 -11.91 8.28
N VAL A 235 16.43 -12.81 7.79
CA VAL A 235 15.45 -13.55 8.56
C VAL A 235 15.78 -15.05 8.52
N SER A 236 15.58 -15.73 9.64
CA SER A 236 15.65 -17.18 9.71
C SER A 236 14.40 -17.71 10.38
N LEU A 237 13.64 -18.53 9.67
CA LEU A 237 12.38 -19.09 10.16
C LEU A 237 12.32 -20.57 9.86
N SER A 238 11.90 -21.36 10.84
CA SER A 238 11.51 -22.73 10.53
C SER A 238 10.29 -22.73 9.59
N ASN A 239 10.15 -23.80 8.79
CA ASN A 239 8.92 -23.99 8.00
C ASN A 239 7.66 -23.96 8.88
N HIS A 240 7.76 -24.41 10.13
CA HIS A 240 6.65 -24.37 11.05
C HIS A 240 6.24 -22.92 11.37
N GLU A 241 7.18 -22.06 11.72
CA GLU A 241 6.90 -20.64 12.00
C GLU A 241 6.40 -19.93 10.74
N LEU A 242 7.05 -20.13 9.60
CA LEU A 242 6.64 -19.53 8.33
C LEU A 242 5.18 -19.89 7.98
N LEU A 243 4.83 -21.18 8.03
CA LEU A 243 3.52 -21.67 7.60
C LEU A 243 2.40 -21.42 8.62
N ASN A 244 2.69 -21.44 9.93
CA ASN A 244 1.67 -21.29 10.96
C ASN A 244 1.55 -19.86 11.49
N LEU A 245 2.59 -19.04 11.37
CA LEU A 245 2.58 -17.67 11.88
C LEU A 245 2.44 -16.67 10.75
N PHE A 246 3.25 -16.76 9.69
CA PHE A 246 3.30 -15.72 8.67
C PHE A 246 2.33 -15.99 7.52
N MET A 247 2.20 -17.24 7.07
CA MET A 247 1.37 -17.58 5.91
C MET A 247 -0.14 -17.36 6.08
N PRO A 248 -0.76 -17.55 7.27
CA PRO A 248 -2.23 -17.49 7.39
C PRO A 248 -2.84 -16.14 6.96
N PRO A 249 -2.29 -14.97 7.33
CA PRO A 249 -2.77 -13.69 6.82
C PRO A 249 -2.77 -13.57 5.28
N PHE A 250 -1.69 -13.98 4.62
CA PHE A 250 -1.60 -13.94 3.16
C PHE A 250 -2.56 -14.92 2.50
N LYS A 251 -2.72 -16.12 3.07
CA LYS A 251 -3.75 -17.07 2.62
C LYS A 251 -5.15 -16.46 2.72
N ALA A 252 -5.48 -15.82 3.84
CA ALA A 252 -6.78 -15.18 4.04
C ALA A 252 -7.03 -14.05 3.02
N ALA A 253 -6.00 -13.27 2.68
CA ALA A 253 -6.06 -12.25 1.64
C ALA A 253 -6.29 -12.85 0.24
N ILE A 254 -5.59 -13.93 -0.10
CA ILE A 254 -5.73 -14.63 -1.39
C ILE A 254 -7.11 -15.26 -1.51
N ASP A 255 -7.59 -15.95 -0.47
CA ASP A 255 -8.94 -16.52 -0.41
C ASP A 255 -10.03 -15.44 -0.55
N ALA A 256 -9.75 -14.21 -0.10
CA ALA A 256 -10.63 -13.04 -0.23
C ALA A 256 -10.55 -12.37 -1.62
N GLY A 257 -9.70 -12.85 -2.53
CA GLY A 257 -9.61 -12.35 -3.89
C GLY A 257 -8.83 -11.05 -4.01
N VAL A 258 -7.80 -10.84 -3.19
CA VAL A 258 -6.84 -9.72 -3.33
C VAL A 258 -6.25 -9.68 -4.75
N MET A 259 -6.22 -8.50 -5.36
CA MET A 259 -5.80 -8.33 -6.76
C MET A 259 -4.29 -8.35 -6.96
N SER A 260 -3.51 -7.93 -5.95
CA SER A 260 -2.06 -7.93 -6.02
C SER A 260 -1.38 -8.28 -4.68
N GLY A 261 -0.08 -8.51 -4.74
CA GLY A 261 0.81 -8.68 -3.61
C GLY A 261 2.16 -8.00 -3.88
N MET A 262 2.88 -7.63 -2.83
CA MET A 262 4.23 -7.08 -2.89
C MET A 262 5.19 -8.04 -2.18
N ASP A 263 6.32 -8.32 -2.83
CA ASP A 263 7.38 -9.18 -2.30
C ASP A 263 8.18 -8.46 -1.18
N SER A 264 9.06 -9.17 -0.48
CA SER A 264 9.74 -8.67 0.72
C SER A 264 11.22 -8.35 0.51
N PHE A 265 11.72 -7.30 1.15
CA PHE A 265 13.15 -6.95 1.09
C PHE A 265 14.12 -8.00 1.67
N VAL A 266 13.65 -8.92 2.52
CA VAL A 266 14.57 -9.74 3.33
C VAL A 266 15.17 -10.91 2.55
N SER A 267 16.32 -11.37 3.01
CA SER A 267 16.71 -12.76 2.76
C SER A 267 16.08 -13.66 3.82
N LEU A 268 15.37 -14.68 3.36
CA LEU A 268 14.74 -15.68 4.21
C LEU A 268 15.55 -16.98 4.11
N ASP A 269 16.11 -17.41 5.25
CA ASP A 269 17.04 -18.55 5.35
C ASP A 269 18.22 -18.44 4.37
N GLY A 270 18.73 -17.21 4.18
CA GLY A 270 19.87 -16.92 3.31
C GLY A 270 19.53 -16.69 1.84
N ILE A 271 18.26 -16.79 1.44
CA ILE A 271 17.83 -16.57 0.05
C ILE A 271 16.97 -15.30 -0.01
N PRO A 272 17.42 -14.23 -0.72
CA PRO A 272 16.60 -13.03 -0.96
C PRO A 272 15.24 -13.38 -1.58
N MET A 273 14.17 -12.76 -1.08
CA MET A 273 12.80 -13.06 -1.50
C MET A 273 12.54 -12.80 -2.99
N ALA A 274 13.10 -11.72 -3.56
CA ALA A 274 13.10 -11.47 -5.00
C ALA A 274 13.64 -12.62 -5.88
N ALA A 275 14.42 -13.55 -5.32
CA ALA A 275 14.94 -14.75 -5.99
C ALA A 275 14.62 -16.05 -5.22
N ASN A 276 13.52 -16.07 -4.44
CA ASN A 276 13.16 -17.21 -3.58
C ASN A 276 12.06 -18.08 -4.20
N ARG A 277 12.49 -19.11 -4.94
CA ARG A 277 11.60 -20.00 -5.71
C ARG A 277 10.60 -20.74 -4.83
N LYS A 278 11.03 -21.17 -3.64
CA LYS A 278 10.19 -21.90 -2.71
C LYS A 278 9.00 -21.05 -2.26
N ASN A 279 9.24 -19.82 -1.84
CA ASN A 279 8.16 -18.97 -1.35
C ASN A 279 7.35 -18.35 -2.50
N SER A 280 8.03 -17.79 -3.50
CA SER A 280 7.38 -17.01 -4.57
C SER A 280 6.70 -17.88 -5.63
N ILE A 281 7.16 -19.11 -5.89
CA ILE A 281 6.56 -20.00 -6.89
C ILE A 281 5.82 -21.15 -6.19
N GLN A 282 6.52 -21.97 -5.40
CA GLN A 282 5.91 -23.18 -4.82
C GLN A 282 4.79 -22.81 -3.83
N PHE A 283 5.06 -21.98 -2.82
CA PHE A 283 4.03 -21.62 -1.86
C PHE A 283 3.00 -20.65 -2.44
N LEU A 284 3.42 -19.53 -3.02
CA LEU A 284 2.48 -18.50 -3.48
C LEU A 284 1.65 -18.94 -4.70
N ARG A 285 2.28 -19.48 -5.75
CA ARG A 285 1.59 -19.82 -7.01
C ARG A 285 1.07 -21.25 -7.00
N ASP A 286 1.88 -22.23 -6.59
CA ASP A 286 1.50 -23.64 -6.68
C ASP A 286 0.60 -24.07 -5.52
N ASP A 287 0.87 -23.68 -4.27
CA ASP A 287 0.06 -24.13 -3.12
C ASP A 287 -1.13 -23.18 -2.86
N LEU A 288 -0.88 -21.88 -2.75
CA LEU A 288 -1.92 -20.88 -2.46
C LEU A 288 -2.73 -20.45 -3.68
N LYS A 289 -2.30 -20.82 -4.89
CA LYS A 289 -3.00 -20.51 -6.15
C LYS A 289 -3.22 -19.00 -6.36
N PHE A 290 -2.28 -18.17 -5.90
CA PHE A 290 -2.37 -16.73 -6.13
C PHE A 290 -2.27 -16.39 -7.62
N ASP A 291 -3.38 -15.89 -8.17
CA ASP A 291 -3.51 -15.51 -9.59
C ASP A 291 -3.45 -13.98 -9.82
N GLY A 292 -3.24 -13.20 -8.75
CA GLY A 292 -3.05 -11.76 -8.83
C GLY A 292 -1.63 -11.37 -9.25
N VAL A 293 -1.39 -10.06 -9.33
CA VAL A 293 -0.08 -9.50 -9.68
C VAL A 293 0.86 -9.55 -8.48
N LEU A 294 2.08 -10.06 -8.65
CA LEU A 294 3.15 -9.88 -7.66
C LEU A 294 4.11 -8.78 -8.15
N VAL A 295 4.23 -7.70 -7.40
CA VAL A 295 5.17 -6.60 -7.68
C VAL A 295 6.35 -6.67 -6.72
N SER A 296 7.54 -6.28 -7.19
CA SER A 296 8.68 -6.12 -6.29
C SER A 296 8.46 -4.93 -5.37
N ASP A 297 9.11 -4.91 -4.21
CA ASP A 297 9.27 -3.66 -3.47
C ASP A 297 10.35 -2.76 -4.15
N TRP A 298 10.56 -1.57 -3.58
CA TRP A 298 11.41 -0.50 -4.11
C TRP A 298 12.86 -0.96 -4.35
N GLU A 299 13.26 -1.07 -5.62
CA GLU A 299 14.60 -1.55 -6.04
C GLU A 299 14.93 -2.98 -5.61
N GLU A 300 13.95 -3.77 -5.13
CA GLU A 300 14.18 -5.08 -4.50
C GLU A 300 14.93 -6.07 -5.41
N ILE A 301 14.61 -6.10 -6.71
CA ILE A 301 15.35 -6.91 -7.69
C ILE A 301 16.82 -6.47 -7.75
N TYR A 302 17.09 -5.17 -7.70
CA TYR A 302 18.45 -4.63 -7.79
C TYR A 302 19.23 -4.81 -6.49
N MET A 303 18.53 -4.88 -5.35
CA MET A 303 19.13 -5.21 -4.06
C MET A 303 19.81 -6.59 -4.06
N LEU A 304 19.43 -7.52 -4.95
CA LEU A 304 20.16 -8.78 -5.15
C LEU A 304 21.64 -8.55 -5.45
N GLU A 305 21.97 -7.50 -6.20
CA GLU A 305 23.33 -7.10 -6.55
C GLU A 305 23.97 -6.31 -5.40
N PHE A 306 23.43 -5.13 -5.06
CA PHE A 306 24.17 -4.17 -4.24
C PHE A 306 23.99 -4.32 -2.72
N TYR A 307 22.93 -5.00 -2.26
CA TYR A 307 22.63 -5.15 -0.84
C TYR A 307 22.89 -6.58 -0.35
N HIS A 308 22.31 -7.57 -1.02
CA HIS A 308 22.44 -8.98 -0.65
C HIS A 308 23.75 -9.61 -1.13
N ASN A 309 24.43 -9.02 -2.12
CA ASN A 309 25.58 -9.63 -2.80
C ASN A 309 25.27 -11.06 -3.31
N TYR A 310 24.03 -11.28 -3.76
CA TYR A 310 23.51 -12.57 -4.23
C TYR A 310 23.62 -12.71 -5.75
N ALA A 311 23.66 -11.59 -6.47
CA ALA A 311 23.87 -11.51 -7.90
C ALA A 311 25.20 -10.83 -8.24
N ALA A 312 25.86 -11.27 -9.31
CA ALA A 312 27.16 -10.73 -9.72
C ALA A 312 27.07 -9.32 -10.32
N ASN A 313 25.93 -8.98 -10.92
CA ASN A 313 25.63 -7.66 -11.50
C ASN A 313 24.12 -7.53 -11.73
N ARG A 314 23.70 -6.37 -12.22
CA ARG A 314 22.30 -6.04 -12.55
C ARG A 314 21.59 -7.04 -13.48
N GLU A 315 22.25 -7.52 -14.55
CA GLU A 315 21.65 -8.51 -15.46
C GLU A 315 21.42 -9.85 -14.74
N ASP A 316 22.39 -10.31 -13.95
CA ASP A 316 22.26 -11.54 -13.15
C ASP A 316 21.16 -11.42 -12.09
N ALA A 317 21.00 -10.24 -11.48
CA ALA A 317 19.91 -9.98 -10.53
C ALA A 317 18.53 -10.14 -11.19
N ILE A 318 18.32 -9.52 -12.34
CA ILE A 318 17.07 -9.62 -13.11
C ILE A 318 16.85 -11.06 -13.58
N TYR A 319 17.89 -11.74 -14.07
CA TYR A 319 17.82 -13.15 -14.46
C TYR A 319 17.33 -14.02 -13.31
N LYS A 320 17.98 -13.95 -12.14
CA LYS A 320 17.58 -14.72 -10.95
C LYS A 320 16.17 -14.39 -10.52
N ALA A 321 15.77 -13.13 -10.51
CA ALA A 321 14.40 -12.77 -10.18
C ALA A 321 13.39 -13.40 -11.15
N MET A 322 13.65 -13.37 -12.45
CA MET A 322 12.70 -13.91 -13.44
C MET A 322 12.66 -15.45 -13.47
N THR A 323 13.72 -16.15 -13.07
CA THR A 323 13.78 -17.62 -13.03
C THR A 323 13.39 -18.22 -11.68
N ASP A 324 13.73 -17.54 -10.60
CA ASP A 324 13.60 -18.01 -9.23
C ASP A 324 12.52 -17.27 -8.44
N SER A 325 11.76 -16.37 -9.05
CA SER A 325 10.53 -15.82 -8.46
C SER A 325 9.41 -15.63 -9.49
N SER A 326 8.22 -15.36 -8.98
CA SER A 326 7.01 -15.11 -9.77
C SER A 326 6.67 -13.62 -9.90
N LEU A 327 7.66 -12.74 -9.69
CA LEU A 327 7.51 -11.30 -9.87
C LEU A 327 6.98 -10.99 -11.28
N ASP A 328 5.89 -10.24 -11.34
CA ASP A 328 5.23 -9.84 -12.58
C ASP A 328 5.63 -8.41 -12.99
N MET A 329 6.01 -7.56 -12.03
CA MET A 329 6.39 -6.16 -12.25
C MET A 329 7.58 -5.77 -11.35
N SER A 330 8.52 -5.03 -11.94
CA SER A 330 9.69 -4.46 -11.25
C SER A 330 9.42 -3.01 -10.86
N MET A 331 9.55 -2.68 -9.58
CA MET A 331 9.56 -1.31 -9.07
C MET A 331 11.00 -0.75 -9.16
N VAL A 332 11.32 -0.10 -10.29
CA VAL A 332 12.71 0.13 -10.73
C VAL A 332 13.48 1.17 -9.91
N PRO A 333 12.92 2.30 -9.46
CA PRO A 333 11.90 3.15 -10.04
C PRO A 333 12.48 4.39 -10.76
N HIS A 334 13.81 4.54 -10.82
CA HIS A 334 14.50 5.77 -11.24
C HIS A 334 15.19 5.71 -12.61
N ASP A 335 15.05 4.61 -13.35
CA ASP A 335 15.60 4.43 -14.69
C ASP A 335 14.76 3.43 -15.49
N THR A 336 15.17 3.15 -16.74
CA THR A 336 14.53 2.13 -17.58
C THR A 336 15.46 0.97 -17.95
N SER A 337 16.57 0.80 -17.21
CA SER A 337 17.59 -0.22 -17.47
C SER A 337 17.05 -1.66 -17.39
N PHE A 338 16.01 -1.89 -16.57
CA PHE A 338 15.29 -3.16 -16.49
C PHE A 338 14.85 -3.66 -17.87
N ILE A 339 14.32 -2.77 -18.71
CA ILE A 339 13.85 -3.11 -20.06
C ILE A 339 15.01 -3.58 -20.93
N GLY A 340 16.14 -2.87 -20.88
CA GLY A 340 17.35 -3.23 -21.64
C GLY A 340 17.88 -4.61 -21.25
N HIS A 341 18.08 -4.86 -19.95
CA HIS A 341 18.55 -6.16 -19.46
C HIS A 341 17.58 -7.29 -19.76
N MET A 342 16.26 -7.07 -19.60
CA MET A 342 15.26 -8.08 -19.97
C MET A 342 15.27 -8.40 -21.46
N LYS A 343 15.49 -7.39 -22.32
CA LYS A 343 15.60 -7.56 -23.76
C LYS A 343 16.82 -8.41 -24.12
N ASP A 344 17.98 -8.15 -23.50
CA ASP A 344 19.20 -8.93 -23.69
C ASP A 344 19.01 -10.39 -23.24
N LEU A 345 18.42 -10.60 -22.06
CA LEU A 345 18.11 -11.93 -21.53
C LEU A 345 17.14 -12.72 -22.41
N TYR A 346 16.13 -12.05 -22.98
CA TYR A 346 15.18 -12.65 -23.91
C TYR A 346 15.85 -13.06 -25.22
N TYR A 347 16.61 -12.17 -25.87
CA TYR A 347 17.29 -12.50 -27.13
C TYR A 347 18.41 -13.53 -26.97
N ALA A 348 19.00 -13.62 -25.79
CA ALA A 348 19.93 -14.68 -25.43
C ALA A 348 19.23 -16.04 -25.15
N GLY A 349 17.90 -16.09 -25.17
CA GLY A 349 17.11 -17.30 -24.89
C GLY A 349 17.11 -17.72 -23.42
N LYS A 350 17.58 -16.86 -22.50
CA LYS A 350 17.64 -17.14 -21.06
C LYS A 350 16.28 -16.99 -20.38
N ILE A 351 15.46 -16.04 -20.83
CA ILE A 351 14.08 -15.84 -20.34
C ILE A 351 13.10 -16.11 -21.49
N PRO A 352 12.22 -17.13 -21.37
CA PRO A 352 11.29 -17.47 -22.44
C PRO A 352 10.16 -16.44 -22.57
N LEU A 353 9.67 -16.22 -23.78
CA LEU A 353 8.56 -15.28 -24.07
C LEU A 353 7.32 -15.59 -23.21
N ASP A 354 7.03 -16.88 -22.98
CA ASP A 354 5.88 -17.30 -22.19
C ASP A 354 5.97 -16.83 -20.73
N ARG A 355 7.17 -16.74 -20.15
CA ARG A 355 7.37 -16.19 -18.78
C ARG A 355 6.98 -14.72 -18.73
N ILE A 356 7.37 -13.95 -19.75
CA ILE A 356 7.05 -12.53 -19.92
C ILE A 356 5.53 -12.38 -20.14
N LYS A 357 4.95 -13.09 -21.11
CA LYS A 357 3.51 -13.05 -21.41
C LYS A 357 2.66 -13.44 -20.21
N THR A 358 3.09 -14.40 -19.40
CA THR A 358 2.40 -14.77 -18.16
C THR A 358 2.31 -13.60 -17.18
N SER A 359 3.43 -12.89 -16.94
CA SER A 359 3.43 -11.69 -16.10
C SER A 359 2.51 -10.60 -16.66
N VAL A 360 2.64 -10.29 -17.96
CA VAL A 360 1.84 -9.23 -18.57
C VAL A 360 0.36 -9.58 -18.62
N THR A 361 0.00 -10.87 -18.75
CA THR A 361 -1.41 -11.30 -18.70
C THR A 361 -2.04 -10.97 -17.35
N ARG A 362 -1.33 -11.18 -16.23
CA ARG A 362 -1.85 -10.80 -14.89
C ARG A 362 -2.01 -9.29 -14.75
N LEU A 363 -1.04 -8.53 -15.25
CA LEU A 363 -1.08 -7.07 -15.24
C LEU A 363 -2.25 -6.52 -16.06
N VAL A 364 -2.43 -7.00 -17.30
CA VAL A 364 -3.54 -6.62 -18.18
C VAL A 364 -4.87 -7.07 -17.59
N LYS A 365 -4.95 -8.27 -17.00
CA LYS A 365 -6.14 -8.76 -16.29
C LYS A 365 -6.52 -7.83 -15.13
N MET A 366 -5.54 -7.37 -14.33
CA MET A 366 -5.79 -6.41 -13.26
C MET A 366 -6.31 -5.07 -13.81
N LYS A 367 -5.70 -4.55 -14.88
CA LYS A 367 -6.18 -3.32 -15.55
C LYS A 367 -7.60 -3.46 -16.11
N LEU A 368 -7.96 -4.62 -16.66
CA LEU A 368 -9.32 -4.94 -17.11
C LEU A 368 -10.31 -5.02 -15.94
N LYS A 369 -9.95 -5.69 -14.83
CA LYS A 369 -10.77 -5.74 -13.60
C LYS A 369 -11.06 -4.34 -13.04
N LEU A 370 -10.10 -3.43 -13.15
CA LEU A 370 -10.21 -2.03 -12.74
C LEU A 370 -10.87 -1.13 -13.80
N ASN A 371 -11.29 -1.70 -14.93
CA ASN A 371 -11.92 -1.00 -16.04
C ASN A 371 -11.08 0.13 -16.67
N LEU A 372 -9.74 0.03 -16.60
CA LEU A 372 -8.84 1.12 -17.03
C LEU A 372 -8.75 1.30 -18.54
N PHE A 373 -9.14 0.29 -19.33
CA PHE A 373 -9.18 0.41 -20.79
C PHE A 373 -10.34 1.29 -21.27
N ASP A 374 -11.47 1.27 -20.55
CA ASP A 374 -12.64 2.09 -20.88
C ASP A 374 -12.66 3.42 -20.10
N VAL A 375 -12.24 3.37 -18.82
CA VAL A 375 -12.18 4.55 -17.93
C VAL A 375 -10.77 4.62 -17.30
N PRO A 376 -9.79 5.22 -18.01
CA PRO A 376 -8.39 5.24 -17.58
C PRO A 376 -8.12 5.99 -16.26
N MET A 377 -9.02 6.90 -15.86
CA MET A 377 -8.90 7.67 -14.62
C MET A 377 -10.23 7.71 -13.86
N PRO A 378 -10.58 6.62 -13.13
CA PRO A 378 -11.83 6.53 -12.39
C PRO A 378 -11.91 7.53 -11.22
N GLY A 379 -13.08 7.63 -10.58
CA GLY A 379 -13.25 8.36 -9.30
C GLY A 379 -13.68 9.82 -9.39
N ALA A 380 -13.99 10.35 -10.58
CA ALA A 380 -14.48 11.73 -10.73
C ALA A 380 -15.77 11.99 -9.92
N ASP A 381 -16.59 10.95 -9.75
CA ASP A 381 -17.88 10.94 -9.06
C ASP A 381 -17.79 11.08 -7.53
N VAL A 382 -16.62 10.79 -6.94
CA VAL A 382 -16.40 10.81 -5.49
C VAL A 382 -15.47 11.94 -5.02
N VAL A 383 -15.02 12.82 -5.93
CA VAL A 383 -14.12 13.95 -5.63
C VAL A 383 -14.63 14.84 -4.49
N ASN A 384 -15.93 15.15 -4.48
CA ASN A 384 -16.54 16.02 -3.47
C ASN A 384 -16.74 15.35 -2.10
N GLN A 385 -16.40 14.06 -1.97
CA GLN A 385 -16.53 13.30 -0.72
C GLN A 385 -15.21 13.24 0.06
N VAL A 386 -14.08 13.62 -0.55
CA VAL A 386 -12.77 13.62 0.13
C VAL A 386 -12.82 14.55 1.33
N GLY A 387 -12.46 14.04 2.50
CA GLY A 387 -12.46 14.83 3.74
C GLY A 387 -13.84 15.01 4.40
N ASP A 388 -14.88 14.29 3.92
CA ASP A 388 -16.26 14.40 4.41
C ASP A 388 -16.44 14.01 5.89
N TRP A 389 -17.61 14.36 6.43
CA TRP A 389 -17.93 14.08 7.82
C TRP A 389 -18.03 12.58 8.12
N SER A 390 -18.49 11.78 7.16
CA SER A 390 -18.60 10.32 7.30
C SER A 390 -17.22 9.66 7.49
N SER A 391 -16.22 10.05 6.69
CA SER A 391 -14.83 9.63 6.90
C SER A 391 -14.30 10.05 8.27
N ARG A 392 -14.55 11.31 8.68
CA ARG A 392 -14.09 11.83 9.97
C ARG A 392 -14.73 11.06 11.13
N ALA A 393 -16.02 10.78 11.05
CA ALA A 393 -16.74 10.00 12.06
C ALA A 393 -16.18 8.57 12.15
N ALA A 394 -15.86 7.95 11.01
CA ALA A 394 -15.22 6.64 11.00
C ALA A 394 -13.82 6.65 11.62
N ALA A 395 -12.96 7.60 11.24
CA ALA A 395 -11.64 7.74 11.85
C ALA A 395 -11.73 7.99 13.37
N TRP A 396 -12.74 8.76 13.80
CA TRP A 396 -13.02 9.02 15.21
C TRP A 396 -13.48 7.78 15.98
N ASP A 397 -14.34 6.94 15.37
CA ASP A 397 -14.76 5.66 15.97
C ASP A 397 -13.56 4.75 16.21
N ILE A 398 -12.73 4.55 15.18
CA ILE A 398 -11.52 3.73 15.29
C ILE A 398 -10.54 4.32 16.32
N ALA A 399 -10.38 5.64 16.33
CA ALA A 399 -9.50 6.30 17.31
C ALA A 399 -9.96 6.04 18.75
N LYS A 400 -11.27 6.07 19.04
CA LYS A 400 -11.80 5.74 20.39
C LYS A 400 -11.62 4.26 20.73
N GLU A 401 -11.97 3.37 19.81
CA GLU A 401 -11.97 1.92 20.08
C GLU A 401 -10.56 1.32 20.12
N SER A 402 -9.56 2.01 19.57
CA SER A 402 -8.17 1.57 19.60
C SER A 402 -7.40 1.96 20.86
N LEU A 403 -8.01 2.71 21.79
CA LEU A 403 -7.34 3.13 23.03
C LEU A 403 -7.28 1.97 24.04
N VAL A 404 -6.08 1.51 24.34
CA VAL A 404 -5.84 0.45 25.33
C VAL A 404 -5.59 1.07 26.72
N LEU A 405 -6.51 0.85 27.65
CA LEU A 405 -6.32 1.26 29.05
C LEU A 405 -5.38 0.28 29.77
N VAL A 406 -4.08 0.59 29.80
CA VAL A 406 -3.06 -0.29 30.39
C VAL A 406 -3.06 -0.23 31.93
N LYS A 407 -3.38 0.92 32.52
CA LYS A 407 -3.35 1.12 33.99
C LYS A 407 -4.36 2.19 34.42
N ASN A 408 -5.15 1.89 35.45
CA ASN A 408 -6.07 2.84 36.09
C ASN A 408 -6.08 2.63 37.61
N VAL A 409 -5.13 3.24 38.31
CA VAL A 409 -5.01 3.14 39.78
C VAL A 409 -6.03 4.08 40.43
N ASP A 410 -6.64 3.61 41.53
CA ASP A 410 -7.64 4.34 42.31
C ASP A 410 -8.83 4.87 41.49
N ASN A 411 -9.10 4.25 40.33
CA ASN A 411 -10.14 4.68 39.38
C ASN A 411 -10.04 6.16 39.00
N VAL A 412 -8.82 6.66 38.78
CA VAL A 412 -8.60 8.06 38.39
C VAL A 412 -9.28 8.42 37.06
N LEU A 413 -9.42 7.45 36.14
CA LEU A 413 -10.21 7.60 34.92
C LEU A 413 -11.62 7.02 35.11
N PRO A 414 -12.67 7.71 34.58
CA PRO A 414 -12.62 8.96 33.82
C PRO A 414 -12.35 10.19 34.69
N LEU A 415 -11.70 11.21 34.11
CA LEU A 415 -11.34 12.43 34.83
C LEU A 415 -12.58 13.24 35.25
N ASP A 416 -12.58 13.73 36.49
CA ASP A 416 -13.58 14.68 37.00
C ASP A 416 -13.34 16.07 36.39
N LYS A 417 -14.20 16.43 35.44
CA LYS A 417 -14.12 17.70 34.70
C LYS A 417 -14.21 18.94 35.57
N SER A 418 -14.59 18.85 36.85
CA SER A 418 -14.61 19.99 37.79
C SER A 418 -13.22 20.34 38.36
N LYS A 419 -12.23 19.46 38.22
CA LYS A 419 -10.87 19.65 38.74
C LYS A 419 -10.06 20.63 37.89
N LYS A 420 -8.87 20.96 38.39
CA LYS A 420 -7.84 21.67 37.63
C LYS A 420 -6.87 20.66 37.03
N PHE A 421 -6.45 20.93 35.80
CA PHE A 421 -5.59 20.05 35.03
C PHE A 421 -4.34 20.80 34.60
N PHE A 422 -3.20 20.10 34.71
CA PHE A 422 -1.96 20.49 34.08
C PHE A 422 -1.66 19.50 32.95
N PHE A 423 -1.61 19.98 31.72
CA PHE A 423 -1.37 19.18 30.52
C PHE A 423 0.10 19.29 30.11
N THR A 424 0.79 18.16 29.96
CA THR A 424 2.20 18.15 29.60
C THR A 424 2.55 16.94 28.73
N GLY A 425 3.71 17.02 28.07
CA GLY A 425 4.25 16.00 27.19
C GLY A 425 4.62 16.56 25.82
N PRO A 426 5.68 16.04 25.18
CA PRO A 426 6.22 16.61 23.94
C PRO A 426 5.28 16.48 22.73
N SER A 427 4.27 15.61 22.78
CA SER A 427 3.33 15.36 21.68
C SER A 427 1.93 15.92 21.90
N ILE A 428 1.68 16.61 23.02
CA ILE A 428 0.32 16.92 23.44
C ILE A 428 -0.38 17.96 22.56
N ASP A 429 0.37 18.82 21.87
CA ASP A 429 -0.14 19.82 20.92
C ASP A 429 0.39 19.65 19.48
N ASP A 430 0.69 18.41 19.08
CA ASP A 430 1.33 18.12 17.80
C ASP A 430 0.56 17.06 16.99
N ILE A 431 -0.12 17.47 15.93
CA ILE A 431 -0.87 16.57 15.03
C ILE A 431 0.08 15.63 14.30
N GLY A 432 1.22 16.14 13.87
CA GLY A 432 2.25 15.38 13.19
C GLY A 432 2.71 14.16 13.97
N LEU A 433 3.05 14.37 15.24
CA LEU A 433 3.45 13.29 16.16
C LEU A 433 2.30 12.32 16.47
N MET A 434 1.05 12.78 16.46
CA MET A 434 -0.12 11.90 16.60
C MET A 434 -0.35 11.03 15.35
N CYS A 435 -0.04 11.54 14.17
CA CYS A 435 -0.22 10.82 12.91
C CYS A 435 0.90 9.82 12.64
N GLY A 436 2.16 10.17 12.92
CA GLY A 436 3.31 9.31 12.69
C GLY A 436 3.82 9.31 11.24
N GLY A 437 4.54 8.24 10.87
CA GLY A 437 5.08 8.05 9.52
C GLY A 437 3.98 7.87 8.47
N TRP A 438 4.37 7.82 7.20
CA TRP A 438 3.42 7.68 6.07
C TRP A 438 2.36 8.78 6.02
N THR A 439 2.61 9.95 6.60
CA THR A 439 1.66 11.06 6.65
C THR A 439 2.26 12.30 6.01
N LEU A 440 1.68 12.76 4.89
CA LEU A 440 2.20 13.81 4.01
C LEU A 440 3.55 13.48 3.33
N THR A 441 4.54 13.07 4.11
CA THR A 441 5.85 12.59 3.68
C THR A 441 6.11 11.18 4.23
N TRP A 442 7.15 10.51 3.72
CA TRP A 442 7.46 9.14 4.11
C TRP A 442 7.74 8.99 5.62
N GLN A 443 8.62 9.83 6.19
CA GLN A 443 8.95 9.79 7.62
C GLN A 443 7.91 10.48 8.51
N GLY A 444 6.85 11.03 7.92
CA GLY A 444 5.93 11.91 8.60
C GLY A 444 6.48 13.33 8.75
N GLN A 445 5.67 14.18 9.35
CA GLN A 445 5.98 15.58 9.55
C GLN A 445 5.62 15.95 10.98
N GLN A 446 6.56 16.56 11.72
CA GLN A 446 6.27 17.11 13.05
C GLN A 446 5.54 18.47 12.94
N GLY A 447 4.68 18.77 13.90
CA GLY A 447 3.93 20.01 14.01
C GLY A 447 2.55 19.93 13.36
N SER A 448 1.77 20.99 13.54
CA SER A 448 0.36 21.05 13.12
C SER A 448 0.10 21.96 11.91
N SER A 449 1.07 22.78 11.50
CA SER A 449 0.90 23.80 10.44
C SER A 449 0.59 23.21 9.06
N MET A 450 1.13 22.03 8.75
CA MET A 450 0.90 21.31 7.49
C MET A 450 -0.36 20.46 7.49
N PHE A 451 -1.14 20.53 8.58
CA PHE A 451 -2.39 19.81 8.75
C PHE A 451 -3.58 20.79 8.89
N PRO A 452 -3.81 21.72 7.96
CA PRO A 452 -4.76 22.83 8.17
C PRO A 452 -6.21 22.39 8.43
N ASN A 453 -6.55 21.14 8.06
CA ASN A 453 -7.87 20.54 8.27
C ASN A 453 -7.91 19.55 9.44
N HIS A 454 -6.86 19.50 10.27
CA HIS A 454 -6.83 18.67 11.47
C HIS A 454 -7.98 19.05 12.39
N TRP A 455 -8.52 18.08 13.13
CA TRP A 455 -9.62 18.38 14.04
C TRP A 455 -9.09 18.97 15.36
N ARG A 456 -8.42 18.16 16.17
CA ARG A 456 -7.93 18.57 17.48
C ARG A 456 -6.63 17.84 17.80
N THR A 457 -5.69 18.54 18.40
CA THR A 457 -4.60 17.93 19.16
C THR A 457 -5.16 17.34 20.46
N ILE A 458 -4.35 16.56 21.20
CA ILE A 458 -4.75 16.07 22.52
C ILE A 458 -5.07 17.26 23.45
N LYS A 459 -4.24 18.30 23.45
CA LYS A 459 -4.46 19.54 24.20
C LYS A 459 -5.77 20.21 23.82
N GLY A 460 -6.05 20.37 22.52
CA GLY A 460 -7.30 20.95 22.04
C GLY A 460 -8.51 20.15 22.52
N ALA A 461 -8.45 18.82 22.40
CA ALA A 461 -9.52 17.94 22.86
C ALA A 461 -9.74 18.02 24.38
N MET A 462 -8.66 18.05 25.16
CA MET A 462 -8.73 18.12 26.63
C MET A 462 -9.22 19.48 27.14
N THR A 463 -8.75 20.57 26.53
CA THR A 463 -9.21 21.94 26.85
C THR A 463 -10.72 22.06 26.64
N ASP A 464 -11.23 21.53 25.53
CA ASP A 464 -12.67 21.56 25.22
C ASP A 464 -13.49 20.69 26.20
N VAL A 465 -12.92 19.59 26.69
CA VAL A 465 -13.57 18.74 27.70
C VAL A 465 -13.66 19.44 29.05
N VAL A 466 -12.63 20.20 29.45
CA VAL A 466 -12.63 20.97 30.71
C VAL A 466 -13.51 22.22 30.59
N ASN A 467 -13.52 22.86 29.42
CA ASN A 467 -14.32 24.03 29.06
C ASN A 467 -14.16 25.22 30.04
N ASP A 468 -12.96 25.42 30.57
CA ASP A 468 -12.61 26.53 31.46
C ASP A 468 -11.09 26.75 31.48
N GLN A 469 -10.63 27.82 30.85
CA GLN A 469 -9.20 28.14 30.75
C GLN A 469 -8.55 28.44 32.10
N SER A 470 -9.30 28.87 33.13
CA SER A 470 -8.75 29.12 34.47
C SER A 470 -8.38 27.84 35.24
N ARG A 471 -8.80 26.69 34.71
CA ARG A 471 -8.58 25.36 35.28
C ARG A 471 -7.66 24.49 34.42
N THR A 472 -7.08 25.05 33.36
CA THR A 472 -6.14 24.35 32.49
C THR A 472 -4.84 25.14 32.42
N ASP A 473 -3.74 24.47 32.67
CA ASP A 473 -2.39 25.01 32.50
C ASP A 473 -1.51 24.00 31.73
N MET A 474 -0.42 24.43 31.10
CA MET A 474 0.32 23.58 30.16
C MET A 474 1.81 23.93 29.99
N GLU A 475 2.64 22.90 29.84
CA GLU A 475 3.99 23.01 29.26
C GLU A 475 4.30 21.93 28.20
N GLU A 476 4.79 22.37 27.03
CA GLU A 476 5.34 21.53 25.97
C GLU A 476 6.76 21.09 26.34
N GLY A 477 6.85 19.94 27.01
CA GLY A 477 8.12 19.37 27.42
C GLY A 477 8.54 19.85 28.81
N LEU A 478 8.20 19.05 29.82
CA LEU A 478 8.90 19.13 31.09
C LEU A 478 10.33 18.62 30.87
N ASN A 479 11.30 19.53 30.82
CA ASN A 479 12.67 19.16 31.12
C ASN A 479 12.69 18.81 32.61
N THR A 480 12.79 17.53 32.97
CA THR A 480 12.79 17.11 34.38
C THR A 480 13.96 17.68 35.19
N MET A 481 14.87 18.43 34.57
CA MET A 481 15.91 19.21 35.24
C MET A 481 15.47 20.59 35.75
N SER A 482 14.30 21.12 35.36
CA SER A 482 13.80 22.42 35.84
C SER A 482 12.84 22.34 37.04
N LEU A 483 12.59 21.14 37.58
CA LEU A 483 11.72 20.88 38.74
C LEU A 483 12.50 20.67 40.06
N ASN A 484 13.65 21.33 40.23
CA ASN A 484 14.39 21.37 41.50
C ASN A 484 14.49 22.78 42.07
#